data_AF-A0A2H6ALX0-F1
#
_entry.id   AF-A0A2H6ALX0-F1
#
_cell.length_a   1.000
_cell.length_b   1.000
_cell.length_c   1.000
_cell.angle_alpha   90.00
_cell.angle_beta   90.00
_cell.angle_gamma   90.00
#
_symmetry.space_group_name_H-M   'P 1'
#
loop_
_entity.id
_entity.type
_entity.pdbx_description
1 polymer ?
#
loop_
_entity_poly.entity_id
_entity_poly.type
_entity_poly.pdbx_seq_one_letter_code
_entity_poly.pdbx_strand_id
1 'polypeptide(L)'
;MPTNNRGRIKRFAIKDCAPIAIATVIRAQNFRKLIERLSVHPGCIYYYLWRGLLRPKFTDPEYNNDFAAWAFHGLHIYRYPNLVRACS
;
A
#
# COMPACT_ATOMS: atom_id res chain seq x y z
N MET A 1 46.92 26.17 9.28
CA MET A 1 46.19 25.38 10.29
C MET A 1 44.93 24.82 9.64
N PRO A 2 44.80 23.51 9.35
CA PRO A 2 43.58 22.99 8.76
C PRO A 2 42.49 22.86 9.84
N THR A 3 41.33 23.46 9.60
CA THR A 3 40.16 23.38 10.46
C THR A 3 39.51 22.00 10.35
N ASN A 4 39.61 21.24 11.43
CA ASN A 4 39.12 19.89 11.62
C ASN A 4 37.58 19.80 11.47
N ASN A 5 37.11 19.55 10.26
CA ASN A 5 35.70 19.37 9.93
C ASN A 5 35.24 17.94 10.28
N ARG A 6 35.29 17.53 11.56
CA ARG A 6 34.67 16.26 12.00
C ARG A 6 33.16 16.45 12.00
N GLY A 7 32.56 16.34 10.82
CA GLY A 7 31.12 16.22 10.67
C GLY A 7 30.61 15.15 11.64
N ARG A 8 29.67 15.54 12.52
CA ARG A 8 29.05 14.63 13.49
C ARG A 8 28.59 13.37 12.73
N ILE A 9 29.22 12.23 13.02
CA ILE A 9 28.76 10.94 12.49
C ILE A 9 27.37 10.70 13.08
N LYS A 10 26.32 10.92 12.27
CA LYS A 10 24.95 10.59 12.65
C LYS A 10 24.87 9.07 12.76
N ARG A 11 24.63 8.58 13.98
CA ARG A 11 24.41 7.15 14.24
C ARG A 11 23.10 6.72 13.60
N PHE A 12 23.11 5.56 12.94
CA PHE A 12 21.89 4.91 12.48
C PHE A 12 21.04 4.52 13.70
N ALA A 13 19.75 4.83 13.66
CA ALA A 13 18.81 4.53 14.74
C ALA A 13 17.67 3.70 14.18
N ILE A 14 17.46 2.51 14.76
CA ILE A 14 16.31 1.66 14.46
C ILE A 14 15.10 2.24 15.19
N LYS A 15 13.97 2.35 14.49
CA LYS A 15 12.70 2.81 15.04
C LYS A 15 11.64 1.78 14.72
N ASP A 16 10.68 1.62 15.63
CA ASP A 16 9.51 0.78 15.44
C ASP A 16 8.26 1.66 15.20
N CYS A 17 7.31 1.13 14.43
CA CYS A 17 5.99 1.71 14.25
C CYS A 17 4.95 0.62 13.97
N ALA A 18 3.78 0.74 14.60
CA ALA A 18 2.65 -0.13 14.34
C ALA A 18 1.60 0.61 13.48
N PRO A 19 1.20 0.09 12.31
CA PRO A 19 0.17 0.73 11.51
C PRO A 19 -1.21 0.60 12.19
N ILE A 20 -1.86 1.74 12.39
CA ILE A 20 -3.24 1.82 12.88
C ILE A 20 -4.15 2.08 11.67
N ALA A 21 -5.11 1.18 11.45
CA ALA A 21 -6.10 1.33 10.39
C ALA A 21 -7.23 2.25 10.86
N ILE A 22 -7.51 3.30 10.09
CA ILE A 22 -8.62 4.23 10.35
C ILE A 22 -9.60 4.10 9.19
N ALA A 23 -10.87 3.88 9.51
CA ALA A 23 -11.92 3.81 8.51
C ALA A 23 -12.15 5.18 7.88
N THR A 24 -12.01 5.28 6.56
CA THR A 24 -12.21 6.55 5.82
C THR A 24 -13.68 6.80 5.44
N VAL A 25 -14.56 5.81 5.62
CA VAL A 25 -15.98 5.83 5.16
C VAL A 25 -16.12 5.98 3.63
N ILE A 26 -15.01 5.89 2.89
CA ILE A 26 -14.98 5.98 1.44
C ILE A 26 -15.02 4.57 0.85
N ARG A 27 -15.91 4.34 -0.13
CA ARG A 27 -16.04 3.07 -0.85
C ARG A 27 -15.96 3.31 -2.34
N ALA A 28 -15.23 2.51 -3.10
CA ALA A 28 -15.21 2.56 -4.57
C ALA A 28 -16.04 1.42 -5.17
N GLN A 29 -16.82 1.71 -6.21
CA GLN A 29 -17.62 0.69 -6.94
C GLN A 29 -17.00 0.29 -8.28
N ASN A 30 -16.00 1.05 -8.75
CA ASN A 30 -15.32 0.82 -10.02
C ASN A 30 -13.95 1.51 -10.00
N PHE A 31 -13.10 1.20 -11.00
CA PHE A 31 -11.74 1.76 -11.10
C PHE A 31 -11.72 3.28 -11.16
N ARG A 32 -12.63 3.90 -11.91
CA ARG A 32 -12.70 5.36 -12.02
C ARG A 32 -12.87 6.00 -10.65
N LYS A 33 -13.85 5.50 -9.88
CA LYS A 33 -14.10 6.00 -8.53
C LYS A 33 -12.99 5.63 -7.55
N LEU A 34 -12.30 4.51 -7.74
CA LEU A 34 -11.14 4.15 -6.93
C LEU A 34 -10.00 5.17 -7.12
N ILE A 35 -9.66 5.48 -8.38
CA ILE A 35 -8.62 6.47 -8.72
C ILE A 35 -8.98 7.84 -8.16
N GLU A 36 -10.23 8.28 -8.34
CA GLU A 36 -10.72 9.56 -7.79
C GLU A 36 -10.55 9.64 -6.26
N ARG A 37 -10.86 8.54 -5.57
CA ARG A 37 -10.84 8.46 -4.10
C ARG A 37 -9.47 8.21 -3.50
N LEU A 38 -8.53 7.63 -4.25
CA LEU A 38 -7.15 7.43 -3.80
C LEU A 38 -6.40 8.75 -3.60
N SER A 39 -6.82 9.81 -4.29
CA SER A 39 -6.27 11.17 -4.13
C SER A 39 -6.57 11.82 -2.78
N VAL A 40 -7.42 11.21 -1.95
CA VAL A 40 -7.87 11.81 -0.67
C VAL A 40 -6.79 11.75 0.42
N HIS A 41 -6.03 10.66 0.52
CA HIS A 41 -4.99 10.54 1.55
C HIS A 41 -3.89 9.53 1.18
N PRO A 42 -2.59 9.90 1.22
CA PRO A 42 -1.50 9.00 0.85
C PRO A 42 -1.37 7.78 1.77
N GLY A 43 -1.82 7.90 3.02
CA GLY A 43 -1.88 6.77 3.96
C GLY A 43 -2.81 5.64 3.50
N CYS A 44 -3.82 5.92 2.68
CA CYS A 44 -4.65 4.88 2.08
C CYS A 44 -3.85 4.03 1.10
N ILE A 45 -3.06 4.68 0.24
CA ILE A 45 -2.19 3.99 -0.73
C ILE A 45 -1.16 3.15 0.02
N TYR A 46 -0.50 3.75 1.02
CA TYR A 46 0.48 3.04 1.84
C TYR A 46 -0.13 1.81 2.52
N TYR A 47 -1.31 1.96 3.12
CA TYR A 47 -2.00 0.87 3.77
C TYR A 47 -2.36 -0.25 2.79
N TYR A 48 -3.13 0.03 1.73
CA TYR A 48 -3.61 -1.03 0.83
C TYR A 48 -2.50 -1.68 0.00
N LEU A 49 -1.37 -1.00 -0.21
CA LEU A 49 -0.20 -1.56 -0.89
C LEU A 49 0.62 -2.46 0.03
N TRP A 50 0.89 -2.02 1.27
CA TRP A 50 1.88 -2.67 2.13
C TRP A 50 1.30 -3.46 3.29
N ARG A 51 -0.01 -3.41 3.53
CA ARG A 51 -0.65 -4.10 4.67
C ARG A 51 -0.32 -5.59 4.73
N GLY A 52 -0.22 -6.28 3.58
CA GLY A 52 0.15 -7.69 3.53
C GLY A 52 1.56 -8.00 4.07
N LEU A 53 2.49 -7.05 3.97
CA LEU A 53 3.83 -7.17 4.56
C LEU A 53 3.87 -6.71 6.03
N LEU A 54 2.98 -5.79 6.40
CA LEU A 54 2.94 -5.21 7.74
C LEU A 54 2.18 -6.06 8.76
N ARG A 55 1.30 -6.97 8.30
CA ARG A 55 0.53 -7.87 9.17
C ARG A 55 0.45 -9.25 8.52
N PRO A 56 0.72 -10.34 9.26
CA PRO A 56 0.49 -11.70 8.77
C PRO A 56 -0.96 -11.84 8.32
N LYS A 57 -1.16 -12.21 7.06
CA LYS A 57 -2.48 -12.35 6.45
C LYS A 57 -2.49 -13.66 5.65
N PHE A 58 -3.50 -14.48 5.89
CA PHE A 58 -3.72 -15.74 5.16
C PHE A 58 -4.77 -15.61 4.05
N THR A 59 -5.33 -14.42 3.85
CA THR A 59 -6.35 -14.14 2.84
C THR A 59 -5.69 -13.73 1.53
N ASP A 60 -5.99 -14.48 0.46
CA ASP A 60 -5.59 -14.25 -0.92
C ASP A 60 -4.07 -14.09 -1.16
N PRO A 61 -3.24 -15.10 -0.82
CA PRO A 61 -1.78 -15.05 -1.02
C PRO A 61 -1.36 -14.85 -2.49
N GLU A 62 -2.26 -15.09 -3.44
CA GLU A 62 -2.04 -14.87 -4.87
C GLU A 62 -1.99 -13.39 -5.26
N TYR A 63 -2.43 -12.46 -4.40
CA TYR A 63 -2.43 -11.03 -4.67
C TYR A 63 -1.42 -10.27 -3.80
N ASN A 64 -0.55 -9.51 -4.46
CA ASN A 64 0.50 -8.74 -3.80
C ASN A 64 0.00 -7.52 -3.01
N ASN A 65 -1.23 -7.07 -3.27
CA ASN A 65 -1.82 -5.89 -2.62
C ASN A 65 -3.35 -5.99 -2.56
N ASP A 66 -3.96 -5.22 -1.66
CA ASP A 66 -5.40 -5.24 -1.44
C ASP A 66 -6.19 -4.70 -2.66
N PHE A 67 -5.59 -3.89 -3.56
CA PHE A 67 -6.27 -3.42 -4.78
C PHE A 67 -6.45 -4.53 -5.81
N ALA A 68 -5.47 -5.41 -5.94
CA ALA A 68 -5.52 -6.56 -6.83
C ALA A 68 -6.59 -7.56 -6.39
N ALA A 69 -6.60 -7.89 -5.10
CA ALA A 69 -7.64 -8.71 -4.48
C ALA A 69 -9.02 -8.07 -4.67
N TRP A 70 -9.15 -6.76 -4.42
CA TRP A 70 -10.41 -6.05 -4.60
C TRP A 70 -10.89 -6.04 -6.05
N ALA A 71 -10.00 -5.82 -7.02
CA ALA A 71 -10.37 -5.83 -8.43
C ALA A 71 -10.84 -7.22 -8.86
N PHE A 72 -10.12 -8.27 -8.46
CA PHE A 72 -10.47 -9.64 -8.78
C PHE A 72 -11.85 -10.04 -8.24
N HIS A 73 -12.05 -9.85 -6.94
CA HIS A 73 -13.27 -10.27 -6.24
C HIS A 73 -14.44 -9.31 -6.45
N GLY A 74 -14.20 -7.99 -6.42
CA GLY A 74 -15.23 -6.96 -6.44
C GLY A 74 -15.64 -6.50 -7.83
N LEU A 75 -14.78 -6.66 -8.85
CA LEU A 75 -15.07 -6.26 -10.23
C LEU A 75 -15.10 -7.44 -11.20
N HIS A 76 -14.92 -8.68 -10.71
CA HIS A 76 -14.95 -9.90 -11.51
C HIS A 76 -13.98 -9.86 -12.73
N ILE A 77 -12.80 -9.25 -12.54
CA ILE A 77 -11.84 -9.05 -13.64
C ILE A 77 -11.16 -10.34 -14.11
N TYR A 78 -11.44 -11.49 -13.50
CA TYR A 78 -11.00 -12.81 -14.01
C TYR A 78 -11.45 -13.05 -15.46
N ARG A 79 -12.50 -12.36 -15.91
CA ARG A 79 -12.95 -12.37 -17.31
C ARG A 79 -11.97 -11.64 -18.26
N TYR A 80 -11.04 -10.86 -17.73
CA TYR A 80 -10.08 -10.03 -18.45
C TYR A 80 -8.64 -10.36 -18.00
N PRO A 81 -8.03 -11.43 -18.53
CA PRO A 81 -6.74 -11.96 -18.05
C PRO A 81 -5.58 -10.94 -18.11
N ASN A 82 -5.62 -10.00 -19.05
CA ASN A 82 -4.64 -8.92 -19.14
C ASN A 82 -4.72 -7.94 -17.95
N LEU A 83 -5.93 -7.72 -17.41
CA LEU A 83 -6.13 -6.85 -16.26
C LEU A 83 -5.68 -7.54 -14.97
N VAL A 84 -5.91 -8.85 -14.85
CA VAL A 84 -5.45 -9.65 -13.71
C VAL A 84 -3.94 -9.56 -13.56
N ARG A 85 -3.20 -9.78 -14.66
CA ARG A 85 -1.73 -9.65 -14.67
C ARG A 85 -1.20 -8.25 -14.36
N ALA A 86 -1.97 -7.20 -14.64
CA ALA A 86 -1.56 -5.83 -14.35
C ALA A 86 -1.77 -5.44 -12.88
N CYS A 87 -2.61 -6.20 -12.16
CA CYS A 87 -2.93 -5.95 -10.76
C CYS A 87 -2.03 -6.75 -9.79
N SER A 88 -1.61 -7.96 -10.19
CA SER A 88 -0.62 -8.79 -9.50
C SER A 88 0.77 -8.16 -9.53
#